data_AF-V6JGX5-F1
#
_entry.id   AF-V6JGX5-F1
#
_cell.length_a   1.000
_cell.length_b   1.000
_cell.length_c   1.000
_cell.angle_alpha   90.00
_cell.angle_beta   90.00
_cell.angle_gamma   90.00
#
_symmetry.space_group_name_H-M   'P 1'
#
loop_
_entity.id
_entity.type
_entity.pdbx_description
1 polymer ?
#
loop_
_entity_poly.entity_id
_entity_poly.type
_entity_poly.pdbx_seq_one_letter_code
_entity_poly.pdbx_strand_id
1 'polypeptide(L)'
;MGQLKAALNDTGKTVLSDRTLHSWFLDPGVSDIGTPHPRNDDELLIHPVGTFHNRPSAATEIPHFYLAGDYVAVPIDLATMEGANASARLATNALLDHVGSPAPRCTVTPLYSPPELALVKNDDRLRHQLGLPNIFDVG
;
A
#
# COMPACT_ATOMS: atom_id res chain seq x y z
N MET A 1 12.49 -11.65 -21.03
CA MET A 1 13.95 -11.85 -21.17
C MET A 1 14.58 -11.01 -22.30
N GLY A 2 13.92 -10.81 -23.45
CA GLY A 2 14.48 -10.03 -24.57
C GLY A 2 14.86 -8.58 -24.22
N GLN A 3 13.96 -7.81 -23.59
CA GLN A 3 14.25 -6.44 -23.16
C GLN A 3 15.37 -6.35 -22.11
N LEU A 4 15.39 -7.28 -21.14
CA LEU A 4 16.41 -7.29 -20.08
C LEU A 4 17.81 -7.59 -20.62
N LYS A 5 17.93 -8.52 -21.58
CA LYS A 5 19.20 -8.78 -22.29
C LYS A 5 19.63 -7.58 -23.14
N ALA A 6 18.69 -6.96 -23.84
CA ALA A 6 18.99 -5.78 -24.66
C ALA A 6 19.53 -4.62 -23.80
N ALA A 7 18.99 -4.44 -22.60
CA ALA A 7 19.44 -3.41 -21.65
C ALA A 7 20.74 -3.77 -20.93
N LEU A 8 20.97 -5.03 -20.58
CA LEU A 8 22.13 -5.44 -19.76
C LEU A 8 23.36 -5.89 -20.56
N ASN A 9 23.19 -6.26 -21.83
CA ASN A 9 24.29 -6.65 -22.73
C ASN A 9 24.64 -5.54 -23.75
N ASP A 10 24.25 -4.29 -23.47
CA ASP A 10 24.40 -3.12 -24.33
C ASP A 10 25.85 -2.61 -24.48
N THR A 11 26.71 -2.95 -23.52
CA THR A 11 28.12 -2.53 -23.45
C THR A 11 29.10 -3.54 -24.06
N GLY A 12 28.61 -4.54 -24.82
CA GLY A 12 29.45 -5.57 -25.45
C GLY A 12 29.95 -6.67 -24.49
N LYS A 13 29.69 -6.53 -23.19
CA LYS A 13 29.86 -7.59 -22.19
C LYS A 13 28.55 -8.35 -22.04
N THR A 14 28.60 -9.68 -22.14
CA THR A 14 27.41 -10.50 -21.83
C THR A 14 27.27 -10.60 -20.30
N VAL A 15 26.33 -9.84 -19.74
CA VAL A 15 25.96 -9.84 -18.31
C VAL A 15 24.86 -10.86 -18.04
N LEU A 16 23.88 -10.98 -18.93
CA LEU A 16 22.75 -11.92 -18.78
C LEU A 16 22.74 -12.94 -19.93
N SER A 17 22.84 -14.22 -19.59
CA SER A 17 22.79 -15.35 -20.53
C SER A 17 21.54 -16.21 -20.29
N ASP A 18 21.12 -17.00 -21.28
CA ASP A 18 19.99 -17.94 -21.09
C ASP A 18 20.25 -18.98 -20.00
N ARG A 19 21.52 -19.33 -19.76
CA ARG A 19 21.92 -20.26 -18.71
C ARG A 19 21.71 -19.69 -17.31
N THR A 20 21.51 -18.38 -17.18
CA THR A 20 21.24 -17.68 -15.92
C THR A 20 19.76 -17.79 -15.53
N LEU A 21 18.88 -18.22 -16.45
CA LEU A 21 17.48 -18.46 -16.13
C LEU A 21 17.34 -19.80 -15.41
N HIS A 22 17.20 -19.76 -14.08
CA HIS A 22 16.94 -20.95 -13.28
C HIS A 22 15.49 -21.43 -13.42
N SER A 23 14.54 -20.50 -13.27
CA SER A 23 13.11 -20.75 -13.37
C SER A 23 12.40 -19.43 -13.65
N TRP A 24 11.23 -19.51 -14.25
CA TRP A 24 10.34 -18.38 -14.40
C TRP A 24 8.95 -18.80 -13.96
N PHE A 25 8.22 -17.86 -13.38
CA PHE A 25 6.84 -18.02 -13.00
C PHE A 25 6.14 -16.71 -13.32
N LEU A 26 4.98 -16.82 -13.96
CA LEU A 26 4.08 -15.71 -14.18
C LEU A 26 2.83 -16.00 -13.40
N ASP A 27 2.31 -14.96 -12.78
CA ASP A 27 1.05 -15.01 -12.04
C ASP A 27 -0.05 -15.65 -12.92
N PRO A 28 -0.72 -16.72 -12.46
CA PRO A 28 -1.83 -17.35 -13.18
C PRO A 28 -2.98 -16.39 -13.49
N GLY A 29 -3.14 -15.32 -12.72
CA GLY A 29 -4.14 -14.27 -12.97
C GLY A 29 -3.81 -13.41 -14.19
N VAL A 30 -2.57 -13.44 -14.69
CA VAL A 30 -2.15 -12.63 -15.84
C VAL A 30 -2.06 -13.47 -17.11
N SER A 31 -2.88 -13.14 -18.10
CA SER A 31 -2.97 -13.84 -19.38
C SER A 31 -2.77 -12.91 -20.57
N ASP A 32 -2.57 -13.50 -21.75
CA ASP A 32 -2.42 -12.80 -23.03
C ASP A 32 -1.26 -11.76 -23.08
N ILE A 33 -0.27 -11.88 -22.19
CA ILE A 33 0.94 -11.04 -22.19
C ILE A 33 1.71 -11.23 -23.50
N GLY A 34 2.04 -10.14 -24.17
CA GLY A 34 2.72 -10.15 -25.47
C GLY A 34 1.77 -10.08 -26.67
N THR A 35 0.46 -10.04 -26.43
CA THR A 35 -0.56 -9.69 -27.42
C THR A 35 -1.01 -8.22 -27.25
N PRO A 36 -1.80 -7.65 -28.17
CA PRO A 36 -2.43 -6.34 -27.98
C PRO A 36 -3.46 -6.27 -26.84
N HIS A 37 -3.83 -7.40 -26.23
CA HIS A 37 -4.92 -7.49 -25.24
C HIS A 37 -4.49 -8.23 -23.97
N PRO A 38 -3.48 -7.73 -23.22
CA PRO A 38 -3.11 -8.32 -21.95
C PRO A 38 -4.30 -8.27 -20.97
N ARG A 39 -4.48 -9.33 -20.19
CA ARG A 39 -5.55 -9.43 -19.19
C ARG A 39 -4.95 -9.73 -17.82
N ASN A 40 -5.55 -9.14 -16.79
CA ASN A 40 -5.28 -9.46 -15.41
C ASN A 40 -6.63 -9.76 -14.74
N ASP A 41 -6.80 -10.99 -14.27
CA ASP A 41 -7.99 -11.47 -13.59
C ASP A 41 -7.96 -11.14 -12.09
N ASP A 42 -6.80 -10.72 -11.56
CA ASP A 42 -6.68 -10.24 -10.19
C ASP A 42 -7.19 -8.80 -10.07
N GLU A 43 -7.94 -8.54 -8.99
CA GLU A 43 -8.35 -7.18 -8.67
C GLU A 43 -7.13 -6.29 -8.40
N LEU A 44 -7.25 -5.00 -8.75
CA LEU A 44 -6.22 -4.04 -8.42
C LEU A 44 -6.00 -4.03 -6.91
N LEU A 45 -4.74 -4.12 -6.51
CA LEU A 45 -4.28 -4.04 -5.11
C LEU A 45 -4.35 -2.60 -4.59
N ILE A 46 -5.41 -1.88 -4.93
CA ILE A 46 -5.72 -0.54 -4.45
C ILE A 46 -7.05 -0.61 -3.71
N HIS A 47 -7.08 0.06 -2.56
CA HIS A 47 -8.28 0.08 -1.76
C HIS A 47 -9.35 0.93 -2.45
N PRO A 48 -10.59 0.43 -2.61
CA PRO A 48 -11.68 1.26 -3.11
C PRO A 48 -11.89 2.49 -2.23
N VAL A 49 -12.32 3.58 -2.84
CA VAL A 49 -12.55 4.87 -2.15
C VAL A 49 -13.51 4.67 -0.97
N GLY A 50 -13.17 5.23 0.20
CA GLY A 50 -14.02 5.21 1.40
C GLY A 50 -13.93 3.93 2.24
N THR A 51 -13.18 2.91 1.81
CA THR A 51 -13.05 1.65 2.56
C THR A 51 -12.22 1.76 3.83
N PHE A 52 -11.45 2.84 4.01
CA PHE A 52 -10.62 3.05 5.20
C PHE A 52 -11.42 2.92 6.51
N HIS A 53 -12.66 3.41 6.54
CA HIS A 53 -13.52 3.35 7.72
C HIS A 53 -14.01 1.94 8.09
N ASN A 54 -13.89 0.99 7.17
CA ASN A 54 -14.27 -0.41 7.38
C ASN A 54 -13.08 -1.29 7.81
N ARG A 55 -11.86 -0.72 7.86
CA ARG A 55 -10.67 -1.47 8.19
C ARG A 55 -10.60 -1.77 9.69
N PRO A 56 -10.23 -3.00 10.10
CA PRO A 56 -10.05 -3.32 11.50
C PRO A 56 -8.81 -2.63 12.08
N SER A 57 -8.81 -2.44 13.39
CA SER A 57 -7.59 -2.10 14.14
C SER A 57 -6.63 -3.29 14.22
N ALA A 58 -5.34 -3.00 14.47
CA ALA A 58 -4.34 -4.06 14.67
C ALA A 58 -4.59 -4.90 15.92
N ALA A 59 -5.10 -4.27 17.00
CA ALA A 59 -5.60 -4.96 18.18
C ALA A 59 -7.02 -5.47 17.91
N THR A 60 -7.31 -6.69 18.35
CA THR A 60 -8.66 -7.28 18.31
C THR A 60 -9.18 -7.52 19.72
N GLU A 61 -10.48 -7.80 19.84
CA GLU A 61 -11.09 -8.21 21.11
C GLU A 61 -10.69 -9.64 21.53
N ILE A 62 -10.17 -10.44 20.59
CA ILE A 62 -9.74 -11.81 20.86
C ILE A 62 -8.31 -11.77 21.44
N PRO A 63 -8.11 -12.25 22.68
CA PRO A 63 -6.78 -12.25 23.28
C PRO A 63 -5.78 -13.01 22.42
N HIS A 64 -4.57 -12.46 22.30
CA HIS A 64 -3.48 -13.05 21.52
C HIS A 64 -3.74 -13.17 20.00
N PHE A 65 -4.79 -12.54 19.48
CA PHE A 65 -5.06 -12.44 18.05
C PHE A 65 -4.91 -10.98 17.59
N TYR A 66 -3.94 -10.74 16.71
CA TYR A 66 -3.60 -9.41 16.21
C TYR A 66 -3.55 -9.42 14.69
N LEU A 67 -3.88 -8.28 14.08
CA LEU A 67 -3.96 -8.14 12.62
C LEU A 67 -2.83 -7.25 12.12
N ALA A 68 -2.22 -7.66 11.00
CA ALA A 68 -1.24 -6.89 10.26
C ALA A 68 -1.45 -7.11 8.75
N GLY A 69 -1.23 -6.06 7.97
CA GLY A 69 -1.49 -6.02 6.53
C GLY A 69 -1.95 -4.64 6.08
N ASP A 70 -2.07 -4.47 4.77
CA ASP A 70 -2.60 -3.26 4.11
C ASP A 70 -4.08 -3.01 4.44
N TYR A 71 -4.84 -4.07 4.72
CA TYR A 71 -6.24 -4.01 5.13
C TYR A 71 -6.44 -3.52 6.57
N VAL A 72 -5.39 -3.36 7.37
CA VAL A 72 -5.48 -2.85 8.75
C VAL A 72 -5.48 -1.31 8.73
N ALA A 73 -6.30 -0.71 9.60
CA ALA A 73 -6.36 0.74 9.76
C ALA A 73 -5.06 1.27 10.36
N VAL A 74 -4.29 2.00 9.55
CA VAL A 74 -3.01 2.62 9.92
C VAL A 74 -3.04 4.11 9.56
N PRO A 75 -2.17 4.95 10.15
CA PRO A 75 -2.16 6.40 9.87
C PRO A 75 -1.54 6.77 8.50
N ILE A 76 -1.62 5.84 7.55
CA ILE A 76 -1.16 5.95 6.15
C ILE A 76 -2.25 5.26 5.30
N ASP A 77 -3.16 6.04 4.73
CA ASP A 77 -4.27 5.49 3.92
C ASP A 77 -3.85 5.32 2.46
N LEU A 78 -2.90 4.41 2.22
CA LEU A 78 -2.46 4.02 0.88
C LEU A 78 -1.93 2.57 0.92
N ALA A 79 -2.17 1.82 -0.15
CA ALA A 79 -1.59 0.50 -0.34
C ALA A 79 -0.07 0.62 -0.55
N THR A 80 0.68 0.55 0.56
CA THR A 80 2.14 0.70 0.55
C THR A 80 2.83 -0.26 1.50
N MET A 81 4.13 -0.48 1.26
CA MET A 81 4.99 -1.23 2.18
C MET A 81 5.10 -0.52 3.54
N GLU A 82 5.06 0.82 3.56
CA GLU A 82 5.08 1.63 4.77
C GLU A 82 3.83 1.41 5.61
N GLY A 83 2.65 1.32 4.98
CA GLY A 83 1.39 0.99 5.63
C GLY A 83 1.42 -0.42 6.24
N ALA A 84 1.89 -1.40 5.48
CA ALA A 84 2.09 -2.77 5.98
C ALA A 84 3.05 -2.81 7.18
N ASN A 85 4.21 -2.13 7.10
CA ASN A 85 5.14 -2.02 8.23
C ASN A 85 4.52 -1.28 9.44
N ALA A 86 3.73 -0.21 9.22
CA ALA A 86 3.04 0.48 10.29
C ALA A 86 2.02 -0.42 11.01
N SER A 87 1.29 -1.27 10.27
CA SER A 87 0.35 -2.23 10.85
C SER A 87 1.06 -3.27 11.73
N ALA A 88 2.22 -3.78 11.29
CA ALA A 88 3.01 -4.74 12.06
C ALA A 88 3.54 -4.14 13.37
N ARG A 89 3.93 -2.86 13.35
CA ARG A 89 4.35 -2.11 14.54
C ARG A 89 3.19 -1.93 15.52
N LEU A 90 2.00 -1.61 15.01
CA LEU A 90 0.78 -1.50 15.84
C LEU A 90 0.40 -2.84 16.47
N ALA A 91 0.42 -3.93 15.69
CA ALA A 91 0.16 -5.28 16.19
C ALA A 91 1.17 -5.69 17.27
N THR A 92 2.45 -5.39 17.05
CA THR A 92 3.52 -5.63 18.04
C THR A 92 3.28 -4.84 19.32
N ASN A 93 2.92 -3.56 19.22
CA ASN A 93 2.61 -2.74 20.39
C ASN A 93 1.42 -3.30 21.17
N ALA A 94 0.34 -3.69 20.48
CA ALA A 94 -0.82 -4.31 21.10
C ALA A 94 -0.47 -5.61 21.84
N LEU A 95 0.40 -6.45 21.25
CA LEU A 95 0.94 -7.63 21.93
C LEU A 95 1.70 -7.25 23.20
N LEU A 96 2.63 -6.30 23.10
CA LEU A 96 3.45 -5.86 24.25
C LEU A 96 2.59 -5.26 25.37
N ASP A 97 1.53 -4.53 25.03
CA ASP A 97 0.56 -3.99 25.98
C ASP A 97 -0.20 -5.12 26.68
N HIS A 98 -0.73 -6.09 25.92
CA HIS A 98 -1.50 -7.21 26.44
C HIS A 98 -0.70 -8.09 27.41
N VAL A 99 0.58 -8.35 27.11
CA VAL A 99 1.43 -9.17 27.99
C VAL A 99 2.09 -8.36 29.12
N GLY A 100 1.81 -7.06 29.23
CA GLY A 100 2.44 -6.19 30.22
C GLY A 100 3.96 -6.07 30.07
N SER A 101 4.47 -6.18 28.84
CA SER A 101 5.92 -6.18 28.58
C SER A 101 6.53 -4.79 28.78
N PRO A 102 7.68 -4.69 29.48
CA PRO A 102 8.40 -3.43 29.66
C PRO A 102 9.21 -3.02 28.42
N ALA A 103 9.21 -3.81 27.35
CA ALA A 103 9.95 -3.48 26.13
C ALA A 103 9.44 -2.15 25.52
N PRO A 104 10.32 -1.34 24.91
CA PRO A 104 9.90 -0.10 24.26
C PRO A 104 8.91 -0.40 23.12
N ARG A 105 7.94 0.49 22.94
CA ARG A 105 6.97 0.41 21.85
C ARG A 105 7.63 0.78 20.52
N CYS A 106 7.22 0.10 19.45
CA CYS A 106 7.59 0.46 18.09
C CYS A 106 7.02 1.83 17.74
N THR A 107 7.86 2.73 17.25
CA THR A 107 7.41 4.04 16.76
C THR A 107 6.55 3.89 15.50
N VAL A 108 5.35 4.46 15.51
CA VAL A 108 4.47 4.55 14.35
C VAL A 108 4.41 5.99 13.90
N THR A 109 4.97 6.28 12.73
CA THR A 109 4.98 7.63 12.16
C THR A 109 3.77 7.80 11.25
N PRO A 110 2.90 8.79 11.49
CA PRO A 110 1.78 9.08 10.59
C PRO A 110 2.28 9.67 9.27
N LEU A 111 1.45 9.58 8.22
CA LEU A 111 1.69 10.30 6.98
C LEU A 111 1.75 11.81 7.26
N TYR A 112 2.78 12.48 6.76
CA TYR A 112 2.90 13.92 6.89
C TYR A 112 1.74 14.61 6.16
N SER A 113 0.92 15.36 6.90
CA SER A 113 -0.09 16.25 6.34
C SER A 113 0.36 17.70 6.54
N PRO A 114 0.63 18.45 5.46
CA PRO A 114 1.05 19.84 5.56
C PRO A 114 -0.01 20.70 6.26
N PRO A 115 0.29 21.36 7.39
CA PRO A 115 -0.67 22.17 8.12
C PRO A 115 -1.15 23.40 7.34
N GLU A 116 -0.33 23.95 6.46
CA GLU A 116 -0.66 25.07 5.58
C GLU A 116 -1.85 24.77 4.65
N LEU A 117 -2.11 23.48 4.35
CA LEU A 117 -3.23 23.05 3.54
C LEU A 117 -4.49 22.73 4.35
N ALA A 118 -4.45 22.78 5.68
CA ALA A 118 -5.56 22.36 6.53
C ALA A 118 -6.82 23.20 6.30
N LEU A 119 -6.67 24.52 6.12
CA LEU A 119 -7.80 25.42 5.88
C LEU A 119 -8.51 25.10 4.56
N VAL A 120 -7.74 24.90 3.49
CA VAL A 120 -8.28 24.60 2.16
C VAL A 120 -8.96 23.23 2.13
N LYS A 121 -8.37 22.22 2.80
CA LYS A 121 -8.99 20.89 2.96
C LYS A 121 -10.30 20.92 3.74
N ASN A 122 -10.41 21.80 4.74
CA ASN A 122 -11.64 21.94 5.54
C ASN A 122 -12.74 22.66 4.76
N ASP A 123 -12.41 23.73 4.02
CA ASP A 123 -13.36 24.41 3.14
C ASP A 123 -13.91 23.48 2.04
N ASP A 124 -13.02 22.72 1.39
CA ASP A 124 -13.40 21.71 0.40
C ASP A 124 -14.36 20.67 0.97
N ARG A 125 -14.06 20.14 2.17
CA ARG A 125 -14.92 19.17 2.85
C ARG A 125 -16.31 19.72 3.14
N LEU A 126 -16.40 20.98 3.59
CA LEU A 126 -17.68 21.64 3.86
C LEU A 126 -18.46 21.85 2.56
N ARG A 127 -17.80 22.33 1.50
CA ARG A 127 -18.43 22.51 0.18
C ARG A 127 -18.95 21.19 -0.38
N HIS A 128 -18.16 20.12 -0.30
CA HIS A 128 -18.57 18.78 -0.70
C HIS A 128 -19.81 18.31 0.07
N GLN A 129 -19.86 18.50 1.39
CA GLN A 129 -21.05 18.17 2.21
C GLN A 129 -22.29 19.00 1.82
N LEU A 130 -22.10 20.21 1.32
CA LEU A 130 -23.16 21.10 0.83
C LEU A 130 -23.50 20.88 -0.66
N GLY A 131 -22.85 19.95 -1.36
CA GLY A 131 -23.03 19.74 -2.80
C GLY A 131 -22.53 20.91 -3.67
N LEU A 132 -21.64 21.75 -3.14
CA LEU A 132 -21.03 22.87 -3.85
C LEU A 132 -19.73 22.41 -4.54
N PRO A 133 -19.35 23.02 -5.68
CA PRO A 133 -18.08 22.72 -6.34
C PRO A 133 -16.88 23.09 -5.46
N ASN A 134 -15.73 22.49 -5.73
CA ASN A 134 -14.45 22.88 -5.12
C ASN A 134 -14.06 24.31 -5.53
N ILE A 135 -13.32 25.06 -4.70
CA ILE A 135 -12.91 26.45 -5.01
C ILE A 135 -12.00 26.60 -6.23
N PHE A 136 -11.28 25.54 -6.61
CA PHE A 136 -10.38 25.47 -7.75
C PHE A 136 -11.06 24.86 -8.99
N ASP A 137 -12.34 24.49 -8.89
CA ASP A 137 -13.14 24.05 -10.03
C ASP A 137 -13.63 25.28 -10.81
N VAL A 138 -12.70 25.89 -11.57
CA VAL A 138 -12.89 27.17 -12.26
C VAL A 138 -13.36 27.04 -13.72
N GLY A 139 -13.61 25.82 -14.20
CA GLY A 139 -14.04 25.53 -15.57
C GLY A 139 -12.90 25.31 -16.56
#